data_AF-A0A7Y4YG62-F1
#
_entry.id   AF-A0A7Y4YG62-F1
#
_cell.length_a   1.000
_cell.length_b   1.000
_cell.length_c   1.000
_cell.angle_alpha   90.00
_cell.angle_beta   90.00
_cell.angle_gamma   90.00
#
_symmetry.space_group_name_H-M   'P 1'
#
loop_
_entity.id
_entity.type
_entity.pdbx_description
1 polymer ?
#
loop_
_entity_poly.entity_id
_entity_poly.type
_entity_poly.pdbx_seq_one_letter_code
_entity_poly.pdbx_strand_id
1 'polypeptide(L)'
;MRPIGWHFSIRAVCFCACLTFVYQGHVSAAEPNLITGSVQNQDLRRVGQVLVEVKNQEGSLVTTGVSNDAGEFSLLVPADGTYSLSAVQDTYRSEYVVLKIGTEAPNPITLTLSKTREIALEVLSPLAPIQYKASSETYSISRKDIEELPRGNNVELHDVLVTIPSAVYGALKQVHIRQEHANLQLRIDGVPIPDTVSTTFSDVISPRAWERADIILGGMEAQYGNRTAAVMDITTKSGTKPGFGSAQMFGGSNNTVNPSFEYGGTIGEKFRFYVLNSYTSTNRGIEPPTLGHSVFHGQSERNQTFIRGDYQHNNSNNFSWVFLNSVAKYQIPTSPNGELDPSGTIVPLLQANRPGFTPVASQAIDENQTENNQYGHMVWRHDVNSSNFFSLSGYVRHTRATFRTDPFNVLAYTADPAEPFSAANQDRSAYSGGVRLDHTYIPNKEHVIKTGFQVDRTQAVNKTRLFTFADDGAGNPTGDVLSLNADNRLIG
;
A
#
# COMPACT_ATOMS: atom_id res chain seq x y z
N MET A 1 42.47 -82.18 -31.61
CA MET A 1 42.65 -81.71 -33.00
C MET A 1 43.20 -80.27 -32.97
N ARG A 2 43.90 -79.81 -34.02
CA ARG A 2 44.29 -78.39 -34.28
C ARG A 2 43.20 -77.75 -35.19
N PRO A 3 43.07 -76.41 -35.40
CA PRO A 3 44.06 -75.29 -35.41
C PRO A 3 44.04 -74.44 -34.10
N ILE A 4 45.02 -73.59 -33.73
CA ILE A 4 45.85 -72.55 -34.40
C ILE A 4 45.13 -71.20 -34.61
N GLY A 5 45.65 -70.16 -33.95
CA GLY A 5 45.43 -68.73 -34.18
C GLY A 5 46.69 -67.96 -33.74
N TRP A 6 47.05 -66.84 -34.39
CA TRP A 6 48.40 -66.26 -34.32
C TRP A 6 48.49 -64.84 -33.72
N HIS A 7 49.31 -64.73 -32.66
CA HIS A 7 50.50 -63.86 -32.52
C HIS A 7 50.52 -62.34 -32.84
N PHE A 8 51.16 -61.60 -31.90
CA PHE A 8 51.91 -60.31 -32.05
C PHE A 8 51.06 -59.06 -32.45
N SER A 9 51.40 -57.78 -32.14
CA SER A 9 52.62 -57.06 -31.72
C SER A 9 52.23 -55.65 -31.14
N ILE A 10 53.01 -54.80 -30.43
CA ILE A 10 54.30 -54.85 -29.68
C ILE A 10 54.49 -53.53 -28.83
N ARG A 11 55.29 -53.54 -27.73
CA ARG A 11 55.93 -52.36 -27.03
C ARG A 11 55.03 -51.32 -26.29
N ALA A 12 55.51 -50.54 -25.31
CA ALA A 12 56.82 -50.48 -24.60
C ALA A 12 56.69 -49.98 -23.14
N VAL A 13 57.71 -50.22 -22.32
CA VAL A 13 57.93 -49.66 -20.97
C VAL A 13 59.21 -48.80 -21.01
N CYS A 14 59.24 -47.62 -20.36
CA CYS A 14 60.52 -46.99 -19.99
C CYS A 14 60.43 -45.98 -18.83
N PHE A 15 61.17 -46.31 -17.76
CA PHE A 15 61.96 -45.51 -16.81
C PHE A 15 61.70 -44.03 -16.47
N CYS A 16 62.01 -43.69 -15.22
CA CYS A 16 62.06 -42.33 -14.66
C CYS A 16 63.34 -41.56 -15.04
N ALA A 17 63.24 -40.22 -15.08
CA ALA A 17 64.33 -39.31 -14.75
C ALA A 17 63.77 -37.97 -14.22
N CYS A 18 64.37 -37.38 -13.19
CA CYS A 18 64.06 -36.01 -12.77
C CYS A 18 64.91 -35.02 -13.55
N LEU A 19 64.32 -33.89 -13.98
CA LEU A 19 65.05 -32.75 -14.53
C LEU A 19 64.32 -31.44 -14.17
N THR A 20 65.00 -30.61 -13.37
CA THR A 20 64.52 -29.29 -12.97
C THR A 20 64.63 -28.31 -14.13
N PHE A 21 63.49 -27.79 -14.60
CA PHE A 21 63.46 -26.64 -15.50
C PHE A 21 63.30 -25.34 -14.72
N VAL A 22 64.27 -24.44 -14.86
CA VAL A 22 64.17 -23.06 -14.35
C VAL A 22 63.24 -22.28 -15.27
N TYR A 23 61.99 -22.09 -14.86
CA TYR A 23 61.11 -21.15 -15.53
C TYR A 23 61.53 -19.72 -15.18
N GLN A 24 61.95 -18.95 -16.18
CA GLN A 24 62.05 -17.51 -16.05
C GLN A 24 60.63 -16.94 -15.91
N GLY A 25 60.35 -16.31 -14.77
CA GLY A 25 59.12 -15.57 -14.56
C GLY A 25 59.12 -14.32 -15.44
N HIS A 26 58.47 -14.40 -16.61
CA HIS A 26 58.02 -13.19 -17.30
C HIS A 26 57.01 -12.49 -16.38
N VAL A 27 57.46 -11.44 -15.69
CA VAL A 27 56.57 -10.50 -15.02
C VAL A 27 55.86 -9.74 -16.13
N SER A 28 54.68 -10.26 -16.50
CA SER A 28 53.71 -9.43 -17.20
C SER A 28 53.28 -8.35 -16.22
N ALA A 29 53.80 -7.14 -16.38
CA ALA A 29 53.22 -5.99 -15.73
C ALA A 29 51.75 -5.91 -16.18
N ALA A 30 50.82 -5.93 -15.23
CA ALA A 30 49.43 -5.62 -15.53
C ALA A 30 49.39 -4.20 -16.10
N GLU A 31 48.66 -3.99 -17.21
CA GLU A 31 48.46 -2.64 -17.70
C GLU A 31 47.75 -1.81 -16.61
N PRO A 32 48.13 -0.54 -16.41
CA PRO A 32 47.49 0.29 -15.41
C PRO A 32 46.01 0.46 -15.72
N ASN A 33 45.13 0.01 -14.81
CA ASN A 33 43.68 0.22 -14.91
C ASN A 33 43.37 1.72 -14.89
N LEU A 34 43.21 2.29 -16.09
CA LEU A 34 43.15 3.71 -16.34
C LEU A 34 41.71 4.16 -16.62
N ILE A 35 41.19 5.04 -15.77
CA ILE A 35 39.90 5.68 -15.98
C ILE A 35 40.15 7.06 -16.58
N THR A 36 39.68 7.28 -17.81
CA THR A 36 39.77 8.57 -18.50
C THR A 36 38.38 9.21 -18.63
N GLY A 37 38.36 10.53 -18.77
CA GLY A 37 37.10 11.25 -18.95
C GLY A 37 37.28 12.75 -19.04
N SER A 38 36.15 13.46 -19.02
CA SER A 38 36.13 14.92 -18.97
C SER A 38 35.08 15.47 -18.01
N VAL A 39 35.32 16.67 -17.50
CA VAL A 39 34.42 17.42 -16.62
C VAL A 39 33.84 18.59 -17.40
N GLN A 40 32.53 18.81 -17.24
CA GLN A 40 31.80 19.91 -17.87
C GLN A 40 30.77 20.53 -16.94
N ASN A 41 30.35 21.77 -17.21
CA ASN A 41 29.20 22.39 -16.57
C ASN A 41 27.88 22.01 -17.27
N GLN A 42 26.75 22.39 -16.68
CA GLN A 42 25.41 22.21 -17.26
C GLN A 42 25.20 22.97 -18.59
N ASP A 43 26.06 23.94 -18.93
CA ASP A 43 26.11 24.63 -20.23
C ASP A 43 27.02 23.91 -21.26
N LEU A 44 27.43 22.67 -20.96
CA LEU A 44 28.32 21.79 -21.73
C LEU A 44 29.76 22.30 -21.91
N ARG A 45 30.14 23.43 -21.29
CA ARG A 45 31.52 23.91 -21.31
C ARG A 45 32.42 23.02 -20.46
N ARG A 46 33.60 22.68 -20.99
CA ARG A 46 34.65 21.95 -20.25
C ARG A 46 35.18 22.79 -19.08
N VAL A 47 35.56 22.11 -17.98
CA VAL A 47 36.00 22.77 -16.74
C VAL A 47 37.29 22.13 -16.22
N GLY A 48 38.38 22.91 -16.25
CA GLY A 48 39.66 22.56 -15.65
C GLY A 48 39.72 22.84 -14.15
N GLN A 49 40.78 22.33 -13.51
CA GLN A 49 41.04 22.51 -12.08
C GLN A 49 39.92 21.97 -11.17
N VAL A 50 39.26 20.89 -11.58
CA VAL A 50 38.20 20.20 -10.83
C VAL A 50 38.77 18.94 -10.18
N LEU A 51 38.53 18.75 -8.88
CA LEU A 51 38.92 17.53 -8.16
C LEU A 51 37.99 16.38 -8.57
N VAL A 52 38.54 15.27 -9.04
CA VAL A 52 37.79 14.03 -9.31
C VAL A 52 38.13 13.00 -8.25
N GLU A 53 37.12 12.58 -7.49
CA GLU A 53 37.20 11.55 -6.44
C GLU A 53 36.80 10.19 -7.02
N VAL A 54 37.56 9.12 -6.68
CA VAL A 54 37.21 7.72 -7.00
C VAL A 54 37.08 6.92 -5.71
N LYS A 55 35.97 6.21 -5.54
CA LYS A 55 35.67 5.39 -4.35
C LYS A 55 35.35 3.94 -4.74
N ASN A 56 35.68 2.99 -3.87
CA ASN A 56 35.30 1.57 -4.05
C ASN A 56 33.82 1.32 -3.70
N GLN A 57 33.38 0.06 -3.81
CA GLN A 57 32.02 -0.37 -3.48
C GLN A 57 31.66 -0.14 -2.01
N GLU A 58 32.66 -0.15 -1.11
CA GLU A 58 32.54 0.15 0.32
C GLU A 58 32.53 1.66 0.64
N GLY A 59 32.57 2.53 -0.39
CA GLY A 59 32.55 3.99 -0.24
C GLY A 59 33.85 4.64 0.23
N SER A 60 34.92 3.85 0.40
CA SER A 60 36.26 4.32 0.77
C SER A 60 36.95 4.97 -0.43
N LEU A 61 37.70 6.06 -0.18
CA LEU A 61 38.45 6.77 -1.21
C LEU A 61 39.64 5.91 -1.71
N VAL A 62 39.74 5.74 -3.02
CA VAL A 62 40.74 4.90 -3.70
C VAL A 62 41.82 5.76 -4.35
N THR A 63 41.42 6.81 -5.06
CA THR A 63 42.33 7.75 -5.70
C THR A 63 41.64 9.10 -5.95
N THR A 64 42.44 10.12 -6.24
CA THR A 64 42.00 11.47 -6.61
C THR A 64 42.91 12.06 -7.67
N GLY A 65 42.37 12.89 -8.56
CA GLY A 65 43.16 13.72 -9.46
C GLY A 65 42.42 14.98 -9.86
N VAL A 66 42.99 15.76 -10.76
CA VAL A 66 42.47 17.08 -11.15
C VAL A 66 42.32 17.17 -12.67
N SER A 67 41.24 17.79 -13.15
CA SER A 67 41.06 18.02 -14.59
C SER A 67 42.05 19.05 -15.14
N ASN A 68 42.60 18.80 -16.34
CA ASN A 68 43.45 19.73 -17.07
C ASN A 68 42.64 20.93 -17.60
N ASP A 69 43.30 21.91 -18.22
CA ASP A 69 42.61 23.12 -18.71
C ASP A 69 41.65 22.87 -19.89
N ALA A 70 41.71 21.71 -20.54
CA ALA A 70 40.71 21.22 -21.50
C ALA A 70 39.54 20.48 -20.82
N GLY A 71 39.54 20.38 -19.49
CA GLY A 71 38.56 19.69 -18.67
C GLY A 71 38.75 18.17 -18.61
N GLU A 72 39.83 17.61 -19.12
CA GLU A 72 40.06 16.16 -19.19
C GLU A 72 40.80 15.65 -17.95
N PHE A 73 40.54 14.39 -17.57
CA PHE A 73 41.22 13.72 -16.46
C PHE A 73 41.60 12.28 -16.80
N SER A 74 42.60 11.77 -16.08
CA SER A 74 43.13 10.41 -16.22
C SER A 74 43.57 9.91 -14.84
N LEU A 75 43.06 8.74 -14.42
CA LEU A 75 43.14 8.25 -13.03
C LEU A 75 43.49 6.77 -12.99
N LEU A 76 44.39 6.40 -12.09
CA LEU A 76 44.83 5.01 -11.88
C LEU A 76 44.07 4.37 -10.73
N VAL A 77 43.43 3.22 -10.95
CA VAL A 77 42.86 2.37 -9.89
C VAL A 77 43.69 1.10 -9.69
N PRO A 78 43.77 0.55 -8.46
CA PRO A 78 44.76 -0.48 -8.11
C PRO A 78 44.37 -1.92 -8.49
N ALA A 79 43.12 -2.16 -8.91
CA ALA A 79 42.60 -3.50 -9.20
C ALA A 79 41.40 -3.45 -10.17
N ASP A 80 40.94 -4.61 -10.60
CA ASP A 80 39.63 -4.79 -11.22
C ASP A 80 38.53 -4.68 -10.14
N GLY A 81 37.39 -4.09 -10.48
CA GLY A 81 36.32 -3.88 -9.49
C GLY A 81 35.28 -2.84 -9.88
N THR A 82 34.31 -2.63 -8.99
CA THR A 82 33.28 -1.59 -9.14
C THR A 82 33.71 -0.34 -8.39
N TYR A 83 33.77 0.79 -9.11
CA TYR A 83 34.16 2.09 -8.57
C TYR A 83 33.07 3.13 -8.82
N SER A 84 32.93 4.09 -7.91
CA SER A 84 32.09 5.28 -8.08
C SER A 84 32.96 6.53 -8.20
N LEU A 85 32.62 7.41 -9.15
CA LEU A 85 33.38 8.61 -9.47
C LEU A 85 32.52 9.86 -9.37
N SER A 86 33.06 10.94 -8.79
CA SER A 86 32.42 12.26 -8.77
C SER A 86 33.41 13.40 -8.89
N ALA A 87 33.05 14.43 -9.66
CA ALA A 87 33.79 15.68 -9.79
C ALA A 87 33.32 16.71 -8.74
N VAL A 88 34.23 17.53 -8.22
CA VAL A 88 34.01 18.49 -7.11
C VAL A 88 34.81 19.77 -7.35
N GLN A 89 34.14 20.93 -7.32
CA GLN A 89 34.78 22.25 -7.38
C GLN A 89 33.95 23.26 -6.58
N ASP A 90 34.50 23.78 -5.49
CA ASP A 90 33.84 24.69 -4.54
C ASP A 90 32.41 24.22 -4.14
N THR A 91 31.38 24.96 -4.58
CA THR A 91 29.96 24.66 -4.33
C THR A 91 29.31 23.88 -5.47
N TYR A 92 30.09 23.16 -6.28
CA TYR A 92 29.63 22.33 -7.40
C TYR A 92 30.11 20.88 -7.25
N ARG A 93 29.23 19.93 -7.54
CA ARG A 93 29.52 18.49 -7.55
C ARG A 93 28.75 17.81 -8.70
N SER A 94 29.33 16.77 -9.29
CA SER A 94 28.61 15.90 -10.24
C SER A 94 27.77 14.84 -9.53
N GLU A 95 26.85 14.22 -10.25
CA GLU A 95 26.31 12.93 -9.83
C GLU A 95 27.43 11.86 -9.77
N TYR A 96 27.20 10.78 -9.03
CA TYR A 96 28.13 9.65 -8.94
C TYR A 96 27.96 8.74 -10.15
N VAL A 97 29.00 8.62 -10.97
CA VAL A 97 29.05 7.65 -12.08
C VAL A 97 29.68 6.36 -11.58
N VAL A 98 28.95 5.24 -11.68
CA VAL A 98 29.46 3.91 -11.32
C VAL A 98 30.05 3.24 -12.56
N LEU A 99 31.29 2.80 -12.45
CA LEU A 99 32.02 2.04 -13.48
C LEU A 99 32.42 0.67 -12.94
N LYS A 100 32.38 -0.34 -13.81
CA LYS A 100 33.01 -1.64 -13.56
C LYS A 100 34.27 -1.72 -14.42
N ILE A 101 35.41 -1.90 -13.76
CA ILE A 101 36.73 -2.09 -14.36
C ILE A 101 37.05 -3.58 -14.39
N GLY A 102 37.67 -4.02 -15.49
CA GLY A 102 38.03 -5.41 -15.76
C GLY A 102 38.98 -5.49 -16.95
N THR A 103 39.02 -6.63 -17.62
CA THR A 103 39.93 -6.93 -18.75
C THR A 103 39.74 -6.09 -20.03
N GLU A 104 38.75 -5.20 -20.07
CA GLU A 104 38.54 -4.24 -21.17
C GLU A 104 38.60 -2.81 -20.61
N ALA A 105 39.30 -1.92 -21.31
CA ALA A 105 39.44 -0.51 -20.90
C ALA A 105 38.08 0.20 -20.90
N PRO A 106 37.76 1.01 -19.87
CA PRO A 106 36.47 1.69 -19.78
C PRO A 106 36.32 2.77 -20.86
N ASN A 107 35.11 2.91 -21.39
CA ASN A 107 34.77 4.05 -22.24
C ASN A 107 34.96 5.38 -21.48
N PRO A 108 35.51 6.45 -22.11
CA PRO A 108 35.70 7.73 -21.45
C PRO A 108 34.40 8.32 -20.90
N ILE A 109 34.37 8.67 -19.61
CA ILE A 109 33.18 9.22 -18.96
C ILE A 109 33.11 10.75 -19.02
N THR A 110 31.90 11.30 -18.89
CA THR A 110 31.68 12.76 -18.77
C THR A 110 30.99 13.08 -17.46
N LEU A 111 31.68 13.78 -16.56
CA LEU A 111 31.17 14.22 -15.27
C LEU A 111 30.59 15.63 -15.42
N THR A 112 29.28 15.79 -15.25
CA THR A 112 28.63 17.10 -15.36
C THR A 112 28.48 17.72 -13.96
N LEU A 113 29.19 18.81 -13.70
CA LEU A 113 29.07 19.60 -12.48
C LEU A 113 27.71 20.27 -12.39
N SER A 114 27.09 20.18 -11.22
CA SER A 114 25.86 20.87 -10.85
C SER A 114 26.10 21.65 -9.55
N LYS A 115 25.38 22.76 -9.32
CA LYS A 115 25.56 23.50 -8.07
C LYS A 115 25.01 22.67 -6.91
N THR A 116 25.89 22.28 -6.00
CA THR A 116 25.58 21.63 -4.73
C THR A 116 24.62 22.54 -3.95
N ARG A 117 23.34 22.16 -3.90
CA ARG A 117 22.48 22.64 -2.83
C ARG A 117 22.94 21.93 -1.58
N GLU A 118 23.36 22.68 -0.57
CA GLU A 118 23.55 22.14 0.77
C GLU A 118 22.19 21.67 1.31
N ILE A 119 21.84 20.42 0.99
CA ILE A 119 20.97 19.65 1.85
C ILE A 119 21.82 19.38 3.09
N ALA A 120 21.78 20.32 4.03
CA ALA A 120 22.22 20.13 5.39
C ALA A 120 21.27 19.14 6.08
N LEU A 121 21.27 17.91 5.59
CA LEU A 121 20.83 16.75 6.34
C LEU A 121 21.90 16.55 7.41
N GLU A 122 21.78 17.32 8.49
CA GLU A 122 22.46 17.00 9.74
C GLU A 122 21.88 15.66 10.19
N VAL A 123 22.49 14.57 9.71
CA VAL A 123 22.25 13.23 10.22
C VAL A 123 22.92 13.16 11.59
N LEU A 124 22.32 13.89 12.53
CA LEU A 124 22.28 13.49 13.93
C LEU A 124 21.85 12.03 13.89
N SER A 125 22.80 11.12 14.14
CA SER A 125 22.47 9.72 14.35
C SER A 125 21.37 9.69 15.40
N PRO A 126 20.20 9.11 15.12
CA PRO A 126 19.13 9.07 16.11
C PRO A 126 19.72 8.44 17.37
N LEU A 127 19.69 9.19 18.48
CA LEU A 127 20.19 8.73 19.76
C LEU A 127 19.61 7.35 20.01
N ALA A 128 20.48 6.37 20.30
CA ALA A 128 20.11 4.97 20.43
C ALA A 128 18.81 4.89 21.26
N PRO A 129 17.69 4.40 20.69
CA PRO A 129 16.38 4.69 21.23
C PRO A 129 16.32 4.39 22.71
N ILE A 130 15.95 5.40 23.51
CA ILE A 130 15.67 5.18 24.93
C ILE A 130 14.63 4.07 24.97
N GLN A 131 15.02 2.90 25.49
CA GLN A 131 14.16 1.73 25.64
C GLN A 131 13.20 1.99 26.80
N TYR A 132 12.30 2.97 26.61
CA TYR A 132 11.09 3.04 27.42
C TYR A 132 10.35 1.73 27.22
N LYS A 133 9.84 1.14 28.31
CA LYS A 133 8.93 0.00 28.21
C LYS A 133 7.61 0.50 27.66
N ALA A 134 7.55 0.64 26.34
CA ALA A 134 6.32 0.74 25.61
C ALA A 134 5.43 -0.45 26.02
N SER A 135 4.17 -0.17 26.34
CA SER A 135 3.15 -1.22 26.42
C SER A 135 2.56 -1.53 25.04
N SER A 136 3.04 -0.81 24.03
CA SER A 136 2.73 -0.92 22.61
C SER A 136 3.90 -1.52 21.83
N GLU A 137 3.60 -2.38 20.86
CA GLU A 137 4.58 -2.88 19.89
C GLU A 137 4.29 -2.23 18.53
N THR A 138 5.32 -1.80 17.80
CA THR A 138 5.14 -1.26 16.44
C THR A 138 5.60 -2.27 15.40
N TYR A 139 4.68 -2.72 14.55
CA TYR A 139 4.93 -3.58 13.40
C TYR A 139 4.89 -2.73 12.13
N SER A 140 6.04 -2.50 11.51
CA SER A 140 6.16 -1.72 10.27
C SER A 140 6.13 -2.63 9.05
N ILE A 141 5.25 -2.34 8.10
CA ILE A 141 5.14 -3.00 6.79
C ILE A 141 5.67 -2.04 5.72
N SER A 142 6.70 -2.43 4.97
CA SER A 142 7.28 -1.64 3.89
C SER A 142 6.61 -1.87 2.53
N ARG A 143 6.87 -0.98 1.58
CA ARG A 143 6.54 -1.15 0.15
C ARG A 143 6.92 -2.54 -0.40
N LYS A 144 8.11 -3.03 -0.03
CA LYS A 144 8.64 -4.33 -0.46
C LYS A 144 7.79 -5.48 0.06
N ASP A 145 7.45 -5.47 1.35
CA ASP A 145 6.69 -6.56 1.98
C ASP A 145 5.32 -6.71 1.31
N ILE A 146 4.65 -5.59 0.98
CA ILE A 146 3.38 -5.55 0.26
C ILE A 146 3.53 -6.04 -1.20
N GLU A 147 4.70 -5.87 -1.81
CA GLU A 147 5.00 -6.37 -3.17
C GLU A 147 5.34 -7.86 -3.21
N GLU A 148 5.88 -8.42 -2.13
CA GLU A 148 6.15 -9.85 -1.98
C GLU A 148 4.89 -10.67 -1.61
N LEU A 149 3.78 -10.02 -1.21
CA LEU A 149 2.49 -10.68 -0.99
C LEU A 149 1.89 -11.26 -2.29
N PRO A 150 1.09 -12.34 -2.21
CA PRO A 150 0.28 -12.80 -3.34
C PRO A 150 -0.58 -11.67 -3.89
N ARG A 151 -0.68 -11.54 -5.23
CA ARG A 151 -1.27 -10.39 -5.96
C ARG A 151 -0.39 -9.12 -6.02
N GLY A 152 0.61 -8.98 -5.14
CA GLY A 152 1.55 -7.85 -5.09
C GLY A 152 0.83 -6.49 -5.03
N ASN A 153 1.10 -5.61 -6.00
CA ASN A 153 0.42 -4.32 -6.13
C ASN A 153 -1.13 -4.37 -6.38
N ASN A 154 -1.75 -5.55 -6.31
CA ASN A 154 -3.21 -5.77 -6.44
C ASN A 154 -3.83 -6.40 -5.18
N VAL A 155 -3.13 -6.41 -4.04
CA VAL A 155 -3.68 -6.77 -2.72
C VAL A 155 -4.69 -5.74 -2.20
N GLU A 156 -5.56 -6.19 -1.31
CA GLU A 156 -6.57 -5.41 -0.59
C GLU A 156 -6.14 -5.14 0.86
N LEU A 157 -6.87 -4.32 1.62
CA LEU A 157 -6.45 -4.00 3.00
C LEU A 157 -6.40 -5.27 3.88
N HIS A 158 -7.40 -6.14 3.78
CA HIS A 158 -7.44 -7.39 4.56
C HIS A 158 -6.28 -8.34 4.21
N ASP A 159 -5.87 -8.45 2.94
CA ASP A 159 -4.70 -9.25 2.53
C ASP A 159 -3.43 -8.80 3.27
N VAL A 160 -3.28 -7.49 3.53
CA VAL A 160 -2.17 -6.94 4.31
C VAL A 160 -2.41 -7.09 5.82
N LEU A 161 -3.62 -6.84 6.32
CA LEU A 161 -3.94 -6.93 7.76
C LEU A 161 -3.76 -8.34 8.32
N VAL A 162 -4.03 -9.41 7.57
CA VAL A 162 -3.84 -10.81 8.05
C VAL A 162 -2.37 -11.23 8.18
N THR A 163 -1.42 -10.40 7.74
CA THR A 163 0.02 -10.61 7.98
C THR A 163 0.47 -10.22 9.38
N ILE A 164 -0.34 -9.42 10.08
CA ILE A 164 0.01 -8.76 11.33
C ILE A 164 -0.08 -9.76 12.50
N PRO A 165 0.84 -9.75 13.48
CA PRO A 165 0.73 -10.58 14.67
C PRO A 165 -0.62 -10.45 15.38
N SER A 166 -1.23 -11.58 15.72
CA SER A 166 -2.57 -11.68 16.33
C SER A 166 -3.73 -11.14 15.46
N ALA A 167 -3.56 -11.01 14.15
CA ALA A 167 -4.67 -10.81 13.21
C ALA A 167 -5.31 -12.17 12.82
N VAL A 168 -6.64 -12.18 12.69
CA VAL A 168 -7.43 -13.34 12.23
C VAL A 168 -8.46 -12.87 11.21
N TYR A 169 -8.58 -13.59 10.09
CA TYR A 169 -9.61 -13.32 9.07
C TYR A 169 -10.99 -13.73 9.60
N GLY A 170 -11.94 -12.78 9.58
CA GLY A 170 -13.36 -13.04 9.79
C GLY A 170 -14.09 -13.30 8.47
N ALA A 171 -15.41 -13.42 8.51
CA ALA A 171 -16.21 -13.34 7.29
C ALA A 171 -16.22 -11.91 6.72
N LEU A 172 -16.72 -11.73 5.49
CA LEU A 172 -17.07 -10.42 4.95
C LEU A 172 -15.87 -9.46 4.82
N LYS A 173 -14.68 -10.00 4.52
CA LYS A 173 -13.39 -9.28 4.47
C LYS A 173 -12.98 -8.55 5.77
N GLN A 174 -13.59 -8.90 6.90
CA GLN A 174 -13.22 -8.35 8.20
C GLN A 174 -11.94 -9.01 8.75
N VAL A 175 -11.15 -8.25 9.52
CA VAL A 175 -9.96 -8.77 10.20
C VAL A 175 -10.00 -8.37 11.67
N HIS A 176 -9.96 -9.37 12.55
CA HIS A 176 -9.95 -9.19 13.99
C HIS A 176 -8.51 -9.19 14.49
N ILE A 177 -8.06 -8.05 15.03
CA ILE A 177 -6.71 -7.92 15.60
C ILE A 177 -6.83 -8.03 17.11
N ARG A 178 -6.06 -8.95 17.71
CA ARG A 178 -6.01 -9.18 19.17
C ARG A 178 -7.39 -9.50 19.78
N GLN A 179 -8.18 -10.33 19.08
CA GLN A 179 -9.54 -10.76 19.45
C GLN A 179 -10.57 -9.63 19.59
N GLU A 180 -10.34 -8.49 18.93
CA GLU A 180 -11.15 -7.28 19.03
C GLU A 180 -12.06 -7.10 17.79
N HIS A 181 -13.25 -6.51 17.98
CA HIS A 181 -14.22 -6.30 16.90
C HIS A 181 -14.08 -4.94 16.20
N ALA A 182 -13.04 -4.84 15.36
CA ALA A 182 -12.83 -3.78 14.36
C ALA A 182 -12.58 -2.34 14.89
N ASN A 183 -12.14 -2.15 16.14
CA ASN A 183 -11.65 -0.86 16.65
C ASN A 183 -10.21 -0.55 16.20
N LEU A 184 -9.99 -0.61 14.87
CA LEU A 184 -8.77 -0.24 14.17
C LEU A 184 -8.88 1.22 13.70
N GLN A 185 -7.96 2.08 14.13
CA GLN A 185 -7.85 3.43 13.58
C GLN A 185 -6.89 3.45 12.38
N LEU A 186 -7.40 3.83 11.21
CA LEU A 186 -6.56 4.14 10.04
C LEU A 186 -6.17 5.63 10.06
N ARG A 187 -4.92 5.92 9.75
CA ARG A 187 -4.39 7.28 9.55
C ARG A 187 -3.60 7.34 8.25
N ILE A 188 -3.52 8.53 7.64
CA ILE A 188 -2.63 8.80 6.49
C ILE A 188 -1.78 10.01 6.84
N ASP A 189 -0.46 9.87 6.76
CA ASP A 189 0.54 10.89 7.14
C ASP A 189 0.27 11.50 8.52
N GLY A 190 -0.17 10.69 9.50
CA GLY A 190 -0.57 11.14 10.82
C GLY A 190 -2.00 11.65 10.96
N VAL A 191 -2.75 11.88 9.88
CA VAL A 191 -4.14 12.38 9.94
C VAL A 191 -5.14 11.22 10.06
N PRO A 192 -6.00 11.17 11.11
CA PRO A 192 -6.97 10.09 11.29
C PRO A 192 -8.08 10.13 10.23
N ILE A 193 -8.42 8.96 9.69
CA ILE A 193 -9.62 8.77 8.87
C ILE A 193 -10.78 8.48 9.82
N PRO A 194 -11.89 9.25 9.79
CA PRO A 194 -13.08 8.95 10.58
C PRO A 194 -13.69 7.58 10.24
N ASP A 195 -14.37 6.98 11.20
CA ASP A 195 -15.03 5.67 11.08
C ASP A 195 -16.13 5.70 10.00
N THR A 196 -16.61 4.52 9.57
CA THR A 196 -17.48 4.37 8.40
C THR A 196 -18.85 3.81 8.76
N VAL A 197 -19.88 4.16 7.97
CA VAL A 197 -21.20 3.48 8.01
C VAL A 197 -21.34 2.41 6.93
N SER A 198 -20.39 2.35 5.99
CA SER A 198 -20.26 1.20 5.09
C SER A 198 -19.94 -0.06 5.89
N THR A 199 -20.31 -1.22 5.36
CA THR A 199 -19.72 -2.47 5.85
C THR A 199 -18.24 -2.51 5.38
N THR A 200 -17.44 -3.43 5.89
CA THR A 200 -15.95 -3.41 5.76
C THR A 200 -15.44 -3.77 4.34
N PHE A 201 -16.30 -3.79 3.32
CA PHE A 201 -15.96 -4.28 1.98
C PHE A 201 -15.20 -3.28 1.09
N SER A 202 -15.40 -1.98 1.33
CA SER A 202 -14.96 -0.88 0.45
C SER A 202 -13.85 -0.01 1.06
N ASP A 203 -12.68 -0.61 1.25
CA ASP A 203 -11.45 0.08 1.65
C ASP A 203 -11.23 1.38 0.85
N VAL A 204 -11.02 2.49 1.55
CA VAL A 204 -10.82 3.80 0.90
C VAL A 204 -9.38 3.99 0.40
N ILE A 205 -8.46 3.17 0.90
CA ILE A 205 -7.02 3.22 0.63
C ILE A 205 -6.59 1.88 0.03
N SER A 206 -6.08 1.87 -1.20
CA SER A 206 -5.40 0.69 -1.75
C SER A 206 -3.98 0.61 -1.18
N PRO A 207 -3.50 -0.57 -0.73
CA PRO A 207 -2.11 -0.77 -0.34
C PRO A 207 -1.07 -0.46 -1.45
N ARG A 208 -1.48 -0.35 -2.72
CA ARG A 208 -0.63 0.16 -3.80
C ARG A 208 -0.18 1.60 -3.58
N ALA A 209 -1.00 2.43 -2.93
CA ALA A 209 -0.65 3.83 -2.62
C ALA A 209 0.37 3.97 -1.49
N TRP A 210 0.66 2.91 -0.75
CA TRP A 210 1.47 2.98 0.46
C TRP A 210 2.96 2.97 0.13
N GLU A 211 3.75 3.72 0.89
CA GLU A 211 5.21 3.61 0.93
C GLU A 211 5.64 2.75 2.13
N ARG A 212 4.94 2.93 3.27
CA ARG A 212 4.93 2.01 4.41
C ARG A 212 3.66 2.20 5.24
N ALA A 213 3.33 1.24 6.08
CA ALA A 213 2.36 1.38 7.16
C ALA A 213 2.99 0.97 8.49
N ASP A 214 2.92 1.86 9.49
CA ASP A 214 3.40 1.60 10.85
C ASP A 214 2.19 1.25 11.73
N ILE A 215 2.13 0.01 12.23
CA ILE A 215 0.99 -0.50 13.00
C ILE A 215 1.35 -0.62 14.48
N ILE A 216 0.66 0.13 15.33
CA ILE A 216 0.83 0.16 16.78
C ILE A 216 -0.18 -0.82 17.42
N LEU A 217 0.34 -1.85 18.07
CA LEU A 217 -0.40 -2.96 18.70
C LEU A 217 -0.34 -2.86 20.22
N GLY A 218 -1.51 -2.74 20.88
CA GLY A 218 -1.58 -2.59 22.34
C GLY A 218 -1.06 -1.26 22.86
N GLY A 219 -1.21 -1.00 24.17
CA GLY A 219 -0.56 0.08 24.93
C GLY A 219 -0.53 1.50 24.36
N MET A 220 -1.45 1.83 23.45
CA MET A 220 -1.40 3.05 22.63
C MET A 220 -1.34 4.32 23.47
N GLU A 221 -0.50 5.27 23.06
CA GLU A 221 -0.37 6.56 23.73
C GLU A 221 -1.69 7.36 23.68
N ALA A 222 -1.91 8.21 24.68
CA ALA A 222 -3.14 8.99 24.85
C ALA A 222 -3.52 9.86 23.63
N GLN A 223 -2.57 10.15 22.73
CA GLN A 223 -2.78 10.89 21.47
C GLN A 223 -3.69 10.17 20.45
N TYR A 224 -3.97 8.87 20.64
CA TYR A 224 -4.76 8.03 19.74
C TYR A 224 -6.24 7.88 20.12
N GLY A 225 -6.54 7.83 21.42
CA GLY A 225 -7.88 7.98 22.01
C GLY A 225 -8.92 6.88 21.69
N ASN A 226 -9.40 6.17 22.72
CA ASN A 226 -10.49 5.18 22.60
C ASN A 226 -10.25 4.01 21.61
N ARG A 227 -9.00 3.75 21.23
CA ARG A 227 -8.61 2.63 20.35
C ARG A 227 -8.03 1.48 21.17
N THR A 228 -8.50 0.27 20.90
CA THR A 228 -8.23 -0.94 21.69
C THR A 228 -7.50 -2.02 20.89
N ALA A 229 -7.84 -2.19 19.61
CA ALA A 229 -7.23 -3.20 18.74
C ALA A 229 -5.84 -2.77 18.25
N ALA A 230 -5.79 -1.72 17.43
CA ALA A 230 -4.58 -1.18 16.82
C ALA A 230 -4.79 0.24 16.26
N VAL A 231 -3.69 0.95 16.03
CA VAL A 231 -3.63 2.12 15.13
C VAL A 231 -2.69 1.77 13.98
N MET A 232 -3.08 2.08 12.75
CA MET A 232 -2.25 1.96 11.55
C MET A 232 -2.05 3.35 10.95
N ASP A 233 -0.80 3.81 10.89
CA ASP A 233 -0.44 5.08 10.24
C ASP A 233 0.27 4.81 8.90
N ILE A 234 -0.35 5.27 7.83
CA ILE A 234 0.06 4.97 6.45
C ILE A 234 0.82 6.18 5.90
N THR A 235 2.11 6.01 5.64
CA THR A 235 2.86 6.95 4.79
C THR A 235 2.63 6.54 3.34
N THR A 236 2.08 7.44 2.51
CA THR A 236 1.79 7.13 1.11
C THR A 236 2.92 7.55 0.19
N LYS A 237 2.96 6.96 -1.01
CA LYS A 237 3.78 7.43 -2.13
C LYS A 237 3.55 8.93 -2.38
N SER A 238 4.63 9.63 -2.71
CA SER A 238 4.65 11.05 -3.11
C SER A 238 5.49 11.18 -4.38
N GLY A 239 5.25 12.22 -5.19
CA GLY A 239 5.96 12.43 -6.45
C GLY A 239 7.46 12.69 -6.28
N THR A 240 8.26 12.11 -7.19
CA THR A 240 9.73 12.21 -7.22
C THR A 240 10.23 12.92 -8.49
N LYS A 241 11.53 13.22 -8.52
CA LYS A 241 12.24 13.71 -9.72
C LYS A 241 13.50 12.86 -9.93
N PRO A 242 13.64 12.09 -11.03
CA PRO A 242 12.63 11.87 -12.09
C PRO A 242 11.32 11.29 -11.54
N GLY A 243 10.23 11.52 -12.28
CA GLY A 243 8.92 10.95 -11.95
C GLY A 243 8.86 9.45 -12.25
N PHE A 244 7.90 8.77 -11.64
CA PHE A 244 7.63 7.34 -11.80
C PHE A 244 6.17 7.10 -12.15
N GLY A 245 5.86 5.90 -12.64
CA GLY A 245 4.48 5.47 -12.83
C GLY A 245 4.41 4.05 -13.37
N SER A 246 3.23 3.45 -13.26
CA SER A 246 2.94 2.14 -13.83
C SER A 246 1.52 2.10 -14.38
N ALA A 247 1.28 1.30 -15.41
CA ALA A 247 -0.03 0.88 -15.83
C ALA A 247 -0.04 -0.65 -15.85
N GLN A 248 -1.04 -1.28 -15.23
CA GLN A 248 -1.10 -2.72 -15.06
C GLN A 248 -2.52 -3.24 -15.30
N MET A 249 -2.60 -4.36 -16.02
CA MET A 249 -3.79 -5.21 -16.04
C MET A 249 -3.47 -6.45 -15.20
N PHE A 250 -4.21 -6.66 -14.11
CA PHE A 250 -4.21 -7.91 -13.36
C PHE A 250 -5.49 -8.70 -13.67
N GLY A 251 -5.43 -10.03 -13.55
CA GLY A 251 -6.60 -10.89 -13.76
C GLY A 251 -6.42 -12.28 -13.17
N GLY A 252 -7.53 -13.01 -13.00
CA GLY A 252 -7.53 -14.34 -12.39
C GLY A 252 -8.90 -15.01 -12.31
N SER A 253 -8.98 -16.07 -11.50
CA SER A 253 -10.19 -16.90 -11.29
C SER A 253 -11.42 -16.09 -10.88
N ASN A 254 -12.60 -16.68 -11.06
CA ASN A 254 -13.90 -16.03 -10.81
C ASN A 254 -14.12 -14.76 -11.68
N ASN A 255 -13.64 -14.76 -12.93
CA ASN A 255 -13.69 -13.61 -13.83
C ASN A 255 -13.06 -12.33 -13.24
N THR A 256 -12.02 -12.48 -12.39
CA THR A 256 -11.38 -11.34 -11.75
C THR A 256 -10.56 -10.56 -12.78
N VAL A 257 -10.79 -9.25 -12.87
CA VAL A 257 -10.06 -8.31 -13.71
C VAL A 257 -9.81 -7.01 -12.94
N ASN A 258 -8.57 -6.50 -13.00
CA ASN A 258 -8.17 -5.32 -12.26
C ASN A 258 -7.19 -4.44 -13.07
N PRO A 259 -7.70 -3.58 -13.98
CA PRO A 259 -6.93 -2.48 -14.54
C PRO A 259 -6.59 -1.44 -13.46
N SER A 260 -5.36 -0.94 -13.52
CA SER A 260 -4.85 0.10 -12.62
C SER A 260 -3.79 0.95 -13.30
N PHE A 261 -3.68 2.21 -12.88
CA PHE A 261 -2.54 3.07 -13.20
C PHE A 261 -2.13 3.91 -11.99
N GLU A 262 -0.85 4.19 -11.87
CA GLU A 262 -0.31 5.17 -10.94
C GLU A 262 0.74 6.05 -11.62
N TYR A 263 0.87 7.31 -11.18
CA TYR A 263 1.91 8.22 -11.62
C TYR A 263 2.27 9.21 -10.51
N GLY A 264 3.56 9.39 -10.25
CA GLY A 264 4.10 10.36 -9.29
C GLY A 264 5.19 11.22 -9.90
N GLY A 265 5.13 12.53 -9.69
CA GLY A 265 6.08 13.48 -10.29
C GLY A 265 6.11 14.85 -9.62
N THR A 266 6.86 15.78 -10.21
CA THR A 266 7.04 17.16 -9.70
C THR A 266 6.64 18.21 -10.74
N ILE A 267 6.01 19.29 -10.30
CA ILE A 267 5.78 20.50 -11.11
C ILE A 267 6.67 21.62 -10.56
N GLY A 268 7.67 22.04 -11.35
CA GLY A 268 8.74 22.91 -10.88
C GLY A 268 9.58 22.23 -9.80
N GLU A 269 9.97 22.99 -8.77
CA GLU A 269 10.75 22.48 -7.62
C GLU A 269 9.93 22.34 -6.34
N LYS A 270 8.77 23.00 -6.25
CA LYS A 270 8.00 23.17 -5.01
C LYS A 270 6.77 22.30 -4.89
N PHE A 271 6.25 21.75 -5.99
CA PHE A 271 5.07 20.91 -5.97
C PHE A 271 5.39 19.48 -6.42
N ARG A 272 4.94 18.51 -5.63
CA ARG A 272 4.99 17.07 -5.92
C ARG A 272 3.57 16.52 -5.91
N PHE A 273 3.29 15.54 -6.74
CA PHE A 273 1.98 14.91 -6.82
C PHE A 273 2.10 13.41 -7.02
N TYR A 274 1.10 12.67 -6.55
CA TYR A 274 0.91 11.25 -6.85
C TYR A 274 -0.57 10.99 -7.10
N VAL A 275 -0.86 10.27 -8.18
CA VAL A 275 -2.22 9.88 -8.59
C VAL A 275 -2.23 8.37 -8.80
N LEU A 276 -3.25 7.71 -8.28
CA LEU A 276 -3.54 6.30 -8.49
C LEU A 276 -5.04 6.14 -8.78
N ASN A 277 -5.36 5.29 -9.76
CA ASN A 277 -6.69 4.71 -9.88
C ASN A 277 -6.60 3.21 -10.18
N SER A 278 -7.48 2.44 -9.54
CA SER A 278 -7.64 1.00 -9.78
C SER A 278 -9.12 0.64 -9.77
N TYR A 279 -9.56 -0.07 -10.79
CA TYR A 279 -10.90 -0.65 -10.88
C TYR A 279 -10.79 -2.16 -10.81
N THR A 280 -11.54 -2.80 -9.91
CA THR A 280 -11.63 -4.26 -9.78
C THR A 280 -13.04 -4.70 -10.15
N SER A 281 -13.16 -5.76 -10.94
CA SER A 281 -14.40 -6.52 -11.13
C SER A 281 -14.13 -8.01 -10.92
N THR A 282 -15.07 -8.73 -10.29
CA THR A 282 -14.97 -10.17 -10.03
C THR A 282 -16.35 -10.78 -9.74
N ASN A 283 -16.53 -12.06 -10.00
CA ASN A 283 -17.71 -12.85 -9.65
C ASN A 283 -17.60 -13.53 -8.27
N ARG A 284 -16.64 -13.11 -7.43
CA ARG A 284 -16.54 -13.52 -6.01
C ARG A 284 -15.94 -12.39 -5.15
N GLY A 285 -16.70 -11.28 -5.01
CA GLY A 285 -16.24 -10.11 -4.24
C GLY A 285 -16.33 -10.24 -2.72
N ILE A 286 -17.26 -11.08 -2.24
CA ILE A 286 -17.57 -11.42 -0.85
C ILE A 286 -17.60 -12.96 -0.75
N GLU A 287 -17.35 -13.52 0.43
CA GLU A 287 -17.50 -14.96 0.70
C GLU A 287 -18.97 -15.41 0.50
N PRO A 288 -19.24 -16.42 -0.35
CA PRO A 288 -20.57 -17.00 -0.45
C PRO A 288 -20.86 -17.97 0.72
N PRO A 289 -22.13 -18.20 1.07
CA PRO A 289 -22.54 -19.23 2.04
C PRO A 289 -22.40 -20.67 1.50
N THR A 290 -21.79 -20.86 0.32
CA THR A 290 -21.62 -22.15 -0.36
C THR A 290 -20.20 -22.68 -0.27
N LEU A 291 -20.06 -24.00 -0.12
CA LEU A 291 -18.77 -24.68 -0.23
C LEU A 291 -18.32 -24.80 -1.70
N GLY A 292 -17.03 -24.57 -1.95
CA GLY A 292 -16.41 -24.78 -3.26
C GLY A 292 -16.44 -23.55 -4.19
N HIS A 293 -16.79 -23.79 -5.46
CA HIS A 293 -16.69 -22.81 -6.56
C HIS A 293 -18.03 -22.24 -7.03
N SER A 294 -19.17 -22.81 -6.62
CA SER A 294 -20.50 -22.37 -7.05
C SER A 294 -20.92 -21.08 -6.33
N VAL A 295 -20.73 -19.94 -6.99
CA VAL A 295 -21.17 -18.63 -6.48
C VAL A 295 -22.49 -18.24 -7.16
N PHE A 296 -23.54 -18.11 -6.36
CA PHE A 296 -24.79 -17.46 -6.75
C PHE A 296 -24.75 -16.02 -6.23
N HIS A 297 -25.18 -15.04 -7.04
CA HIS A 297 -25.10 -13.60 -6.71
C HIS A 297 -23.70 -13.13 -6.25
N GLY A 298 -22.70 -13.29 -7.13
CA GLY A 298 -21.29 -13.04 -6.83
C GLY A 298 -20.65 -11.79 -7.44
N GLN A 299 -21.33 -11.06 -8.35
CA GLN A 299 -20.71 -9.94 -9.05
C GLN A 299 -20.40 -8.79 -8.08
N SER A 300 -19.15 -8.33 -8.11
CA SER A 300 -18.70 -7.16 -7.37
C SER A 300 -17.80 -6.30 -8.24
N GLU A 301 -17.96 -4.99 -8.10
CA GLU A 301 -17.20 -3.96 -8.79
C GLU A 301 -16.70 -2.97 -7.74
N ARG A 302 -15.42 -2.57 -7.79
CA ARG A 302 -14.89 -1.51 -6.92
C ARG A 302 -13.93 -0.61 -7.68
N ASN A 303 -14.26 0.66 -7.79
CA ASN A 303 -13.36 1.71 -8.26
C ASN A 303 -12.74 2.43 -7.06
N GLN A 304 -11.41 2.53 -7.02
CA GLN A 304 -10.66 3.29 -6.01
C GLN A 304 -9.78 4.33 -6.69
N THR A 305 -9.87 5.58 -6.24
CA THR A 305 -9.07 6.72 -6.72
C THR A 305 -8.37 7.36 -5.53
N PHE A 306 -7.06 7.59 -5.66
CA PHE A 306 -6.19 8.23 -4.68
C PHE A 306 -5.46 9.39 -5.38
N ILE A 307 -5.48 10.58 -4.78
CA ILE A 307 -4.75 11.76 -5.26
C ILE A 307 -4.05 12.41 -4.07
N ARG A 308 -2.75 12.67 -4.18
CA ARG A 308 -1.96 13.43 -3.21
C ARG A 308 -1.23 14.59 -3.88
N GLY A 309 -1.16 15.71 -3.17
CA GLY A 309 -0.27 16.82 -3.47
C GLY A 309 0.58 17.20 -2.26
N ASP A 310 1.82 17.61 -2.50
CA ASP A 310 2.75 18.15 -1.52
C ASP A 310 3.33 19.47 -2.07
N TYR A 311 3.08 20.58 -1.40
CA TYR A 311 3.54 21.92 -1.76
C TYR A 311 4.46 22.53 -0.68
N GLN A 312 5.75 22.57 -0.98
CA GLN A 312 6.73 23.26 -0.15
C GLN A 312 6.71 24.77 -0.45
N HIS A 313 6.04 25.54 0.40
CA HIS A 313 5.99 26.99 0.25
C HIS A 313 7.36 27.63 0.50
N ASN A 314 8.01 27.26 1.60
CA ASN A 314 9.38 27.64 1.95
C ASN A 314 10.00 26.58 2.90
N ASN A 315 11.24 26.78 3.35
CA ASN A 315 11.98 25.80 4.16
C ASN A 315 11.31 25.48 5.52
N SER A 316 10.43 26.34 6.03
CA SER A 316 9.69 26.17 7.29
C SER A 316 8.20 25.91 7.09
N ASN A 317 7.70 25.79 5.85
CA ASN A 317 6.27 25.68 5.57
C ASN A 317 6.00 24.71 4.41
N ASN A 318 5.36 23.59 4.73
CA ASN A 318 4.93 22.58 3.77
C ASN A 318 3.42 22.33 3.93
N PHE A 319 2.73 22.14 2.80
CA PHE A 319 1.31 21.85 2.75
C PHE A 319 1.08 20.55 1.99
N SER A 320 0.55 19.52 2.63
CA SER A 320 0.10 18.29 1.94
C SER A 320 -1.42 18.22 1.89
N TRP A 321 -1.94 17.50 0.92
CA TRP A 321 -3.35 17.11 0.88
C TRP A 321 -3.50 15.75 0.22
N VAL A 322 -4.52 15.01 0.67
CA VAL A 322 -4.92 13.72 0.10
C VAL A 322 -6.42 13.77 -0.17
N PHE A 323 -6.84 13.23 -1.30
CA PHE A 323 -8.22 12.94 -1.65
C PHE A 323 -8.36 11.47 -2.04
N LEU A 324 -9.36 10.80 -1.46
CA LEU A 324 -9.72 9.42 -1.72
C LEU A 324 -11.18 9.34 -2.17
N ASN A 325 -11.46 8.53 -3.18
CA ASN A 325 -12.81 8.16 -3.58
C ASN A 325 -12.87 6.67 -3.90
N SER A 326 -13.63 5.91 -3.12
CA SER A 326 -13.98 4.51 -3.35
C SER A 326 -15.47 4.42 -3.65
N VAL A 327 -15.84 3.72 -4.74
CA VAL A 327 -17.22 3.37 -5.08
C VAL A 327 -17.25 1.88 -5.36
N ALA A 328 -18.03 1.15 -4.58
CA ALA A 328 -18.15 -0.29 -4.66
C ALA A 328 -19.60 -0.74 -4.84
N LYS A 329 -19.79 -1.84 -5.55
CA LYS A 329 -21.06 -2.54 -5.72
C LYS A 329 -20.86 -4.02 -5.44
N TYR A 330 -21.89 -4.64 -4.88
CA TYR A 330 -21.91 -6.05 -4.53
C TYR A 330 -23.31 -6.57 -4.81
N GLN A 331 -23.42 -7.66 -5.56
CA GLN A 331 -24.47 -8.64 -5.29
C GLN A 331 -24.14 -9.33 -3.95
N ILE A 332 -25.15 -9.63 -3.14
CA ILE A 332 -24.98 -10.37 -1.90
C ILE A 332 -25.15 -11.87 -2.21
N PRO A 333 -24.15 -12.72 -1.91
CA PRO A 333 -24.24 -14.13 -2.28
C PRO A 333 -25.36 -14.89 -1.57
N THR A 334 -26.16 -15.62 -2.34
CA THR A 334 -27.36 -16.32 -1.87
C THR A 334 -27.10 -17.77 -1.49
N SER A 335 -27.90 -18.29 -0.56
CA SER A 335 -27.95 -19.72 -0.20
C SER A 335 -28.83 -20.48 -1.20
N PRO A 336 -28.31 -21.46 -1.96
CA PRO A 336 -29.08 -22.26 -2.91
C PRO A 336 -29.92 -23.33 -2.20
N ASN A 337 -30.96 -23.81 -2.87
CA ASN A 337 -31.79 -24.95 -2.45
C ASN A 337 -32.51 -24.77 -1.09
N GLY A 338 -32.74 -23.53 -0.65
CA GLY A 338 -33.68 -23.26 0.44
C GLY A 338 -35.07 -23.81 0.11
N GLU A 339 -35.76 -24.34 1.11
CA GLU A 339 -37.11 -24.91 0.97
C GLU A 339 -38.15 -23.80 0.87
N LEU A 340 -39.02 -23.87 -0.15
CA LEU A 340 -40.00 -22.82 -0.43
C LEU A 340 -41.22 -22.98 0.48
N ASP A 341 -41.46 -21.99 1.34
CA ASP A 341 -42.58 -21.93 2.30
C ASP A 341 -42.91 -23.28 2.98
N PRO A 342 -42.03 -23.80 3.85
CA PRO A 342 -42.28 -25.06 4.59
C PRO A 342 -43.57 -25.02 5.42
N SER A 343 -44.04 -23.82 5.77
CA SER A 343 -45.28 -23.58 6.51
C SER A 343 -46.56 -23.65 5.66
N GLY A 344 -46.43 -23.61 4.33
CA GLY A 344 -47.55 -23.45 3.39
C GLY A 344 -48.40 -22.19 3.60
N THR A 345 -47.90 -21.21 4.34
CA THR A 345 -48.65 -20.03 4.82
C THR A 345 -48.13 -18.73 4.20
N ILE A 346 -46.82 -18.61 3.95
CA ILE A 346 -46.21 -17.35 3.49
C ILE A 346 -46.55 -17.04 2.03
N VAL A 347 -46.40 -18.01 1.13
CA VAL A 347 -46.64 -17.81 -0.32
C VAL A 347 -48.09 -17.46 -0.61
N PRO A 348 -49.11 -18.08 0.02
CA PRO A 348 -50.49 -17.61 -0.06
C PRO A 348 -50.69 -16.15 0.34
N LEU A 349 -50.05 -15.67 1.41
CA LEU A 349 -50.13 -14.26 1.85
C LEU A 349 -49.44 -13.32 0.85
N LEU A 350 -48.25 -13.68 0.36
CA LEU A 350 -47.54 -12.94 -0.70
C LEU A 350 -48.35 -12.88 -2.00
N GLN A 351 -49.07 -13.95 -2.36
CA GLN A 351 -49.95 -14.01 -3.52
C GLN A 351 -51.27 -13.26 -3.33
N ALA A 352 -51.80 -13.19 -2.11
CA ALA A 352 -52.96 -12.36 -1.79
C ALA A 352 -52.62 -10.86 -1.94
N ASN A 353 -51.45 -10.43 -1.43
CA ASN A 353 -50.99 -9.06 -1.57
C ASN A 353 -50.55 -8.71 -3.01
N ARG A 354 -49.95 -9.67 -3.73
CA ARG A 354 -49.50 -9.53 -5.13
C ARG A 354 -50.00 -10.69 -5.99
N PRO A 355 -51.23 -10.61 -6.53
CA PRO A 355 -51.80 -11.65 -7.39
C PRO A 355 -50.89 -11.99 -8.58
N GLY A 356 -50.66 -13.29 -8.80
CA GLY A 356 -49.75 -13.79 -9.83
C GLY A 356 -48.26 -13.73 -9.46
N PHE A 357 -47.90 -13.45 -8.20
CA PHE A 357 -46.53 -13.64 -7.71
C PHE A 357 -46.16 -15.13 -7.67
N THR A 358 -45.05 -15.47 -8.33
CA THR A 358 -44.39 -16.77 -8.23
C THR A 358 -42.98 -16.53 -7.69
N PRO A 359 -42.59 -17.14 -6.55
CA PRO A 359 -41.23 -17.06 -6.04
C PRO A 359 -40.19 -17.51 -7.07
N VAL A 360 -39.07 -16.78 -7.16
CA VAL A 360 -37.87 -17.28 -7.84
C VAL A 360 -37.17 -18.31 -6.95
N ALA A 361 -36.36 -19.20 -7.52
CA ALA A 361 -35.57 -20.13 -6.72
C ALA A 361 -34.63 -19.37 -5.76
N SER A 362 -34.35 -19.90 -4.56
CA SER A 362 -33.58 -19.22 -3.50
C SER A 362 -32.20 -18.70 -3.95
N GLN A 363 -31.48 -19.42 -4.81
CA GLN A 363 -30.23 -18.94 -5.43
C GLN A 363 -30.39 -17.68 -6.31
N ALA A 364 -31.60 -17.40 -6.79
CA ALA A 364 -31.93 -16.33 -7.74
C ALA A 364 -32.59 -15.09 -7.08
N ILE A 365 -32.67 -15.04 -5.74
CA ILE A 365 -33.09 -13.83 -5.01
C ILE A 365 -32.08 -12.70 -5.29
N ASP A 366 -32.56 -11.53 -5.71
CA ASP A 366 -31.70 -10.38 -6.03
C ASP A 366 -31.51 -9.48 -4.80
N GLU A 367 -30.29 -9.48 -4.24
CA GLU A 367 -29.88 -8.63 -3.13
C GLU A 367 -28.59 -7.89 -3.48
N ASN A 368 -28.56 -6.57 -3.25
CA ASN A 368 -27.49 -5.69 -3.73
C ASN A 368 -27.09 -4.63 -2.70
N GLN A 369 -25.80 -4.40 -2.50
CA GLN A 369 -25.25 -3.29 -1.72
C GLN A 369 -24.37 -2.39 -2.61
N THR A 370 -24.58 -1.07 -2.52
CA THR A 370 -23.67 -0.06 -3.10
C THR A 370 -23.06 0.77 -1.97
N GLU A 371 -21.74 0.94 -1.99
CA GLU A 371 -20.98 1.67 -0.98
C GLU A 371 -20.15 2.78 -1.63
N ASN A 372 -20.39 4.03 -1.21
CA ASN A 372 -19.61 5.19 -1.61
C ASN A 372 -18.83 5.69 -0.39
N ASN A 373 -17.50 5.78 -0.51
CA ASN A 373 -16.60 6.22 0.55
C ASN A 373 -15.67 7.30 0.00
N GLN A 374 -15.78 8.51 0.55
CA GLN A 374 -15.03 9.69 0.13
C GLN A 374 -14.32 10.29 1.36
N TYR A 375 -13.02 10.53 1.25
CA TYR A 375 -12.22 11.14 2.32
C TYR A 375 -11.28 12.17 1.73
N GLY A 376 -11.04 13.25 2.45
CA GLY A 376 -9.97 14.18 2.11
C GLY A 376 -9.44 14.89 3.35
N HIS A 377 -8.16 15.24 3.31
CA HIS A 377 -7.55 16.09 4.31
C HIS A 377 -6.56 17.08 3.69
N MET A 378 -6.24 18.11 4.46
CA MET A 378 -5.10 18.99 4.22
C MET A 378 -4.29 19.12 5.52
N VAL A 379 -2.96 19.11 5.42
CA VAL A 379 -2.04 19.36 6.53
C VAL A 379 -1.16 20.56 6.18
N TRP A 380 -1.09 21.53 7.09
CA TRP A 380 -0.02 22.52 7.13
C TRP A 380 0.99 22.08 8.19
N ARG A 381 2.22 21.77 7.76
CA ARG A 381 3.37 21.63 8.65
C ARG A 381 4.14 22.94 8.69
N HIS A 382 4.45 23.39 9.90
CA HIS A 382 5.28 24.55 10.17
C HIS A 382 6.44 24.18 11.10
N ASP A 383 7.66 24.40 10.64
CA ASP A 383 8.89 24.16 11.37
C ASP A 383 9.46 25.50 11.87
N VAL A 384 9.18 25.85 13.13
CA VAL A 384 9.61 27.11 13.77
C VAL A 384 11.14 27.15 13.90
N ASN A 385 11.72 26.00 14.26
CA ASN A 385 13.15 25.71 14.22
C ASN A 385 13.36 24.18 14.30
N SER A 386 14.61 23.71 14.31
CA SER A 386 14.93 22.27 14.36
C SER A 386 14.43 21.52 15.60
N SER A 387 14.06 22.23 16.67
CA SER A 387 13.56 21.66 17.93
C SER A 387 12.10 21.99 18.24
N ASN A 388 11.43 22.81 17.43
CA ASN A 388 10.03 23.21 17.62
C ASN A 388 9.30 23.21 16.27
N PHE A 389 8.29 22.36 16.14
CA PHE A 389 7.46 22.26 14.93
C PHE A 389 6.04 21.82 15.27
N PHE A 390 5.09 22.17 14.40
CA PHE A 390 3.70 21.71 14.50
C PHE A 390 3.12 21.30 13.14
N SER A 391 2.09 20.48 13.19
CA SER A 391 1.21 20.16 12.08
C SER A 391 -0.24 20.45 12.45
N LEU A 392 -0.86 21.38 11.72
CA LEU A 392 -2.30 21.63 11.77
C LEU A 392 -2.96 20.93 10.58
N SER A 393 -3.92 20.05 10.86
CA SER A 393 -4.65 19.28 9.85
C SER A 393 -6.15 19.52 9.95
N GLY A 394 -6.82 19.51 8.80
CA GLY A 394 -8.28 19.50 8.68
C GLY A 394 -8.70 18.37 7.75
N TYR A 395 -9.68 17.57 8.17
CA TYR A 395 -10.12 16.37 7.47
C TYR A 395 -11.64 16.24 7.40
N VAL A 396 -12.13 15.61 6.33
CA VAL A 396 -13.54 15.31 6.09
C VAL A 396 -13.72 13.91 5.51
N ARG A 397 -14.78 13.21 5.91
CA ARG A 397 -15.26 11.96 5.32
C ARG A 397 -16.76 12.08 5.01
N HIS A 398 -17.14 11.65 3.82
CA HIS A 398 -18.52 11.33 3.47
C HIS A 398 -18.60 9.85 3.14
N THR A 399 -19.57 9.15 3.71
CA THR A 399 -19.76 7.71 3.49
C THR A 399 -21.24 7.40 3.36
N ARG A 400 -21.60 6.50 2.44
CA ARG A 400 -22.96 6.00 2.27
C ARG A 400 -22.94 4.54 1.84
N ALA A 401 -23.76 3.72 2.48
CA ALA A 401 -24.04 2.36 2.05
C ALA A 401 -25.55 2.16 1.92
N THR A 402 -25.98 1.83 0.69
CA THR A 402 -27.39 1.56 0.38
C THR A 402 -27.51 0.07 0.05
N PHE A 403 -28.20 -0.67 0.90
CA PHE A 403 -28.56 -2.07 0.73
C PHE A 403 -30.00 -2.20 0.22
N ARG A 404 -30.21 -3.08 -0.76
CA ARG A 404 -31.52 -3.39 -1.34
C ARG A 404 -31.73 -4.90 -1.43
N THR A 405 -32.95 -5.32 -1.12
CA THR A 405 -33.42 -6.70 -1.19
C THR A 405 -34.70 -6.79 -2.05
N ASP A 406 -35.02 -7.96 -2.59
CA ASP A 406 -36.38 -8.30 -3.03
C ASP A 406 -37.14 -8.93 -1.86
N PRO A 407 -37.95 -8.16 -1.11
CA PRO A 407 -38.58 -8.66 0.11
C PRO A 407 -39.61 -9.75 -0.15
N PHE A 408 -40.24 -9.84 -1.33
CA PHE A 408 -41.20 -10.90 -1.61
C PHE A 408 -40.49 -12.23 -1.79
N ASN A 409 -39.37 -12.23 -2.51
CA ASN A 409 -38.58 -13.43 -2.73
C ASN A 409 -37.78 -13.84 -1.49
N VAL A 410 -37.32 -12.91 -0.63
CA VAL A 410 -36.73 -13.26 0.67
C VAL A 410 -37.77 -13.87 1.61
N LEU A 411 -38.93 -13.23 1.81
CA LEU A 411 -39.94 -13.70 2.76
C LEU A 411 -40.47 -15.11 2.38
N ALA A 412 -40.55 -15.44 1.09
CA ALA A 412 -41.00 -16.75 0.61
C ALA A 412 -40.13 -17.95 1.07
N TYR A 413 -38.90 -17.70 1.55
CA TYR A 413 -37.97 -18.72 2.07
C TYR A 413 -37.84 -18.68 3.61
N THR A 414 -38.86 -18.18 4.31
CA THR A 414 -38.95 -18.24 5.78
C THR A 414 -39.07 -19.69 6.25
N ALA A 415 -38.09 -20.16 7.03
CA ALA A 415 -38.00 -21.57 7.45
C ALA A 415 -38.98 -21.94 8.57
N ASP A 416 -39.20 -21.04 9.52
CA ASP A 416 -40.18 -21.16 10.60
C ASP A 416 -40.96 -19.83 10.70
N PRO A 417 -42.29 -19.81 10.54
CA PRO A 417 -43.09 -18.59 10.60
C PRO A 417 -43.30 -18.07 12.03
N ALA A 418 -43.04 -18.87 13.06
CA ALA A 418 -43.23 -18.50 14.46
C ALA A 418 -42.01 -17.79 15.08
N GLU A 419 -40.85 -17.87 14.42
CA GLU A 419 -39.64 -17.11 14.78
C GLU A 419 -39.62 -15.73 14.07
N PRO A 420 -39.12 -14.65 14.69
CA PRO A 420 -39.20 -13.30 14.11
C PRO A 420 -38.46 -13.13 12.77
N PHE A 421 -39.20 -13.14 11.66
CA PHE A 421 -38.66 -13.04 10.31
C PHE A 421 -38.95 -11.70 9.62
N SER A 422 -37.99 -11.22 8.82
CA SER A 422 -38.15 -10.02 8.00
C SER A 422 -37.11 -9.91 6.88
N ALA A 423 -37.46 -9.17 5.83
CA ALA A 423 -36.51 -8.65 4.85
C ALA A 423 -36.31 -7.13 5.08
N ALA A 424 -35.18 -6.54 4.69
CA ALA A 424 -34.94 -5.12 4.91
C ALA A 424 -34.14 -4.41 3.80
N ASN A 425 -34.58 -3.22 3.41
CA ASN A 425 -33.75 -2.24 2.71
C ASN A 425 -33.08 -1.32 3.75
N GLN A 426 -31.84 -0.91 3.51
CA GLN A 426 -31.14 0.06 4.36
C GLN A 426 -30.46 1.16 3.54
N ASP A 427 -30.48 2.39 4.04
CA ASP A 427 -29.73 3.52 3.51
C ASP A 427 -29.01 4.23 4.66
N ARG A 428 -27.75 3.82 4.84
CA ARG A 428 -26.83 4.32 5.86
C ARG A 428 -25.98 5.43 5.26
N SER A 429 -25.89 6.59 5.90
CA SER A 429 -24.99 7.68 5.48
C SER A 429 -24.34 8.37 6.67
N ALA A 430 -23.12 8.88 6.51
CA ALA A 430 -22.51 9.78 7.48
C ALA A 430 -21.63 10.85 6.85
N TYR A 431 -21.57 11.99 7.55
CA TYR A 431 -20.62 13.05 7.34
C TYR A 431 -19.82 13.22 8.63
N SER A 432 -18.51 13.04 8.54
CA SER A 432 -17.56 13.24 9.63
C SER A 432 -16.53 14.27 9.21
N GLY A 433 -16.02 15.06 10.15
CA GLY A 433 -14.90 15.95 9.89
C GLY A 433 -14.33 16.52 11.17
N GLY A 434 -13.10 17.01 11.10
CA GLY A 434 -12.41 17.51 12.27
C GLY A 434 -11.16 18.33 11.94
N VAL A 435 -10.61 18.91 13.00
CA VAL A 435 -9.35 19.65 13.01
C VAL A 435 -8.47 19.07 14.10
N ARG A 436 -7.21 18.82 13.77
CA ARG A 436 -6.20 18.30 14.71
C ARG A 436 -4.92 19.12 14.62
N LEU A 437 -4.44 19.58 15.76
CA LEU A 437 -3.12 20.20 15.93
C LEU A 437 -2.23 19.25 16.73
N ASP A 438 -1.08 18.90 16.19
CA ASP A 438 0.01 18.22 16.91
C ASP A 438 1.24 19.14 16.90
N HIS A 439 1.80 19.43 18.08
CA HIS A 439 3.01 20.24 18.29
C HIS A 439 4.05 19.42 19.07
N THR A 440 5.29 19.45 18.58
CA THR A 440 6.43 18.75 19.19
C THR A 440 7.53 19.75 19.52
N TYR A 441 8.00 19.70 20.76
CA TYR A 441 9.11 20.50 21.26
C TYR A 441 10.19 19.61 21.89
N ILE A 442 11.45 19.80 21.50
CA ILE A 442 12.60 18.99 21.88
C ILE A 442 13.59 19.89 22.64
N PRO A 443 13.35 20.21 23.93
CA PRO A 443 14.18 21.16 24.68
C PRO A 443 15.65 20.69 24.87
N ASN A 444 15.90 19.39 24.86
CA ASN A 444 17.23 18.81 24.97
C ASN A 444 17.26 17.38 24.36
N LYS A 445 18.41 16.69 24.45
CA LYS A 445 18.61 15.33 23.91
C LYS A 445 17.88 14.21 24.66
N GLU A 446 17.30 14.50 25.83
CA GLU A 446 16.71 13.53 26.75
C GLU A 446 15.19 13.64 26.85
N HIS A 447 14.60 14.73 26.32
CA HIS A 447 13.19 15.07 26.50
C HIS A 447 12.54 15.48 25.18
N VAL A 448 11.42 14.83 24.86
CA VAL A 448 10.50 15.23 23.78
C VAL A 448 9.14 15.50 24.38
N ILE A 449 8.66 16.73 24.23
CA ILE A 449 7.36 17.19 24.71
C ILE A 449 6.40 17.21 23.52
N LYS A 450 5.38 16.36 23.54
CA LYS A 450 4.26 16.38 22.58
C LYS A 450 3.04 17.01 23.23
N THR A 451 2.39 17.93 22.52
CA THR A 451 1.16 18.59 22.93
C THR A 451 0.24 18.73 21.73
N GLY A 452 -1.06 18.54 21.89
CA GLY A 452 -1.99 18.68 20.78
C GLY A 452 -3.44 18.70 21.21
N PHE A 453 -4.33 18.93 20.24
CA PHE A 453 -5.77 18.77 20.39
C PHE A 453 -6.36 18.17 19.12
N GLN A 454 -7.47 17.48 19.26
CA GLN A 454 -8.33 17.05 18.16
C GLN A 454 -9.76 17.44 18.51
N VAL A 455 -10.48 18.02 17.55
CA VAL A 455 -11.92 18.23 17.61
C VAL A 455 -12.49 17.68 16.32
N ASP A 456 -13.25 16.61 16.41
CA ASP A 456 -14.06 16.08 15.32
C ASP A 456 -15.55 16.08 15.68
N ARG A 457 -16.35 15.94 14.63
CA ARG A 457 -17.80 15.84 14.67
C ARG A 457 -18.25 14.82 13.65
N THR A 458 -19.15 13.93 14.03
CA THR A 458 -19.74 12.92 13.16
C THR A 458 -21.26 13.00 13.23
N GLN A 459 -21.90 13.14 12.07
CA GLN A 459 -23.34 12.93 11.94
C GLN A 459 -23.58 11.69 11.07
N ALA A 460 -24.18 10.65 11.66
CA ALA A 460 -24.67 9.48 10.93
C ALA A 460 -26.20 9.46 10.89
N VAL A 461 -26.75 8.94 9.80
CA VAL A 461 -28.19 8.73 9.56
C VAL A 461 -28.35 7.32 9.01
N ASN A 462 -29.15 6.49 9.68
CA ASN A 462 -29.49 5.14 9.23
C ASN A 462 -30.99 5.02 9.02
N LYS A 463 -31.41 4.82 7.77
CA LYS A 463 -32.80 4.57 7.39
C LYS A 463 -32.98 3.10 7.04
N THR A 464 -33.82 2.42 7.82
CA THR A 464 -34.20 1.02 7.57
C THR A 464 -35.66 0.98 7.14
N ARG A 465 -35.96 0.25 6.06
CA ARG A 465 -37.32 -0.12 5.67
C ARG A 465 -37.44 -1.63 5.75
N LEU A 466 -38.18 -2.11 6.75
CA LEU A 466 -38.33 -3.51 7.12
C LEU A 466 -39.67 -4.04 6.59
N PHE A 467 -39.65 -5.24 6.04
CA PHE A 467 -40.77 -5.94 5.43
C PHE A 467 -41.02 -7.24 6.20
N THR A 468 -42.25 -7.42 6.66
CA THR A 468 -42.71 -8.57 7.46
C THR A 468 -44.25 -8.62 7.41
N PHE A 469 -44.90 -9.45 8.20
CA PHE A 469 -46.36 -9.54 8.29
C PHE A 469 -46.89 -8.99 9.64
N ALA A 470 -48.20 -8.94 9.82
CA ALA A 470 -48.78 -8.83 11.15
C ALA A 470 -48.73 -10.19 11.87
N ASP A 471 -48.71 -10.19 13.20
CA ASP A 471 -48.91 -11.38 14.04
C ASP A 471 -50.42 -11.53 14.34
N ASP A 472 -50.95 -12.76 14.27
CA ASP A 472 -52.35 -13.07 14.63
C ASP A 472 -52.59 -13.09 16.16
N GLY A 473 -51.53 -12.99 16.96
CA GLY A 473 -51.54 -13.08 18.42
C GLY A 473 -51.21 -14.49 18.94
N ALA A 474 -50.95 -15.44 18.05
CA ALA A 474 -50.45 -16.78 18.34
C ALA A 474 -49.08 -17.04 17.68
N GLY A 475 -48.46 -16.03 17.07
CA GLY A 475 -47.17 -16.12 16.39
C GLY A 475 -47.28 -16.43 14.89
N ASN A 476 -48.49 -16.48 14.31
CA ASN A 476 -48.64 -16.75 12.88
C ASN A 476 -48.66 -15.45 12.06
N PRO A 477 -47.96 -15.38 10.92
CA PRO A 477 -48.04 -14.24 10.01
C PRO A 477 -49.43 -14.13 9.39
N THR A 478 -49.94 -12.91 9.29
CA THR A 478 -51.27 -12.62 8.74
C THR A 478 -51.32 -11.29 8.00
N GLY A 479 -52.29 -11.17 7.09
CA GLY A 479 -52.55 -9.96 6.30
C GLY A 479 -51.54 -9.67 5.20
N ASP A 480 -51.53 -8.39 4.78
CA ASP A 480 -50.61 -7.87 3.76
C ASP A 480 -49.17 -7.72 4.28
N VAL A 481 -48.20 -7.68 3.36
CA VAL A 481 -46.80 -7.39 3.69
C VAL A 481 -46.69 -5.98 4.26
N LEU A 482 -46.42 -5.88 5.56
CA LEU A 482 -46.17 -4.64 6.26
C LEU A 482 -44.84 -4.04 5.81
N SER A 483 -44.78 -2.70 5.82
CA SER A 483 -43.62 -1.92 5.36
C SER A 483 -43.27 -0.87 6.41
N LEU A 484 -42.56 -1.29 7.45
CA LEU A 484 -42.18 -0.46 8.58
C LEU A 484 -40.95 0.38 8.25
N ASN A 485 -40.99 1.69 8.52
CA ASN A 485 -39.85 2.59 8.30
C ASN A 485 -39.30 3.06 9.66
N ALA A 486 -37.98 2.97 9.82
CA ALA A 486 -37.25 3.52 10.95
C ALA A 486 -36.12 4.43 10.44
N ASP A 487 -35.89 5.55 11.13
CA ASP A 487 -34.78 6.47 10.89
C ASP A 487 -34.10 6.77 12.23
N ASN A 488 -32.78 6.63 12.29
CA ASN A 488 -31.98 6.97 13.46
C ASN A 488 -30.84 7.90 13.07
N ARG A 489 -30.67 9.00 13.81
CA ARG A 489 -29.63 10.01 13.60
C ARG A 489 -28.71 10.09 14.81
N LEU A 490 -27.48 9.62 14.65
CA LEU A 490 -26.40 9.84 15.60
C LEU A 490 -25.74 11.20 15.34
N ILE A 491 -25.42 11.94 16.41
CA ILE A 491 -24.49 13.07 16.37
C ILE A 491 -23.48 12.86 17.50
N GLY A 492 -22.20 12.81 17.14
CA GLY A 492 -21.04 12.99 18.02
C GLY A 492 -20.34 14.28 17.68
#